data_AF-A0A9P7FKV3-F1
#
_entry.id   AF-A0A9P7FKV3-F1
#
_cell.length_a   1.000
_cell.length_b   1.000
_cell.length_c   1.000
_cell.angle_alpha   90.00
_cell.angle_beta   90.00
_cell.angle_gamma   90.00
#
_symmetry.space_group_name_H-M   'P 1'
#
loop_
_entity.id
_entity.type
_entity.pdbx_description
1 polymer ?
#
loop_
_entity_poly.entity_id
_entity_poly.type
_entity_poly.pdbx_seq_one_letter_code
_entity_poly.pdbx_strand_id
1 'polypeptide(L)'
;MTSPLRQLLNVLTESVGDLEDACAASGTAIPDLYTPFHPASEAFRDNPKAAEAVNIISAAALQIEAILAPPQVSLYHIVAGHWKSTALRVALESHVTEILREAGPD
;
A
#
# COMPACT_ATOMS: atom_id res chain seq x y z
N MET A 1 25.89 17.85 1.71
CA MET A 1 25.42 16.46 1.54
C MET A 1 23.95 16.42 1.92
N THR A 2 23.08 15.87 1.09
CA THR A 2 21.66 15.68 1.40
C THR A 2 21.50 14.56 2.44
N SER A 3 20.59 14.72 3.40
CA SER A 3 20.32 13.68 4.40
C SER A 3 19.73 12.42 3.75
N PRO A 4 19.91 11.23 4.34
CA PRO A 4 19.31 9.99 3.82
C PRO A 4 17.78 10.08 3.68
N LEU A 5 17.11 10.74 4.63
CA LEU A 5 15.66 10.97 4.56
C LEU A 5 15.26 11.81 3.35
N ARG A 6 16.05 12.85 3.02
CA ARG A 6 15.79 13.70 1.85
C ARG A 6 16.01 12.92 0.55
N GLN A 7 17.02 12.05 0.51
CA GLN A 7 17.28 11.19 -0.64
C GLN A 7 16.12 10.22 -0.89
N LEU A 8 15.59 9.58 0.16
CA LEU A 8 14.44 8.68 0.04
C LEU A 8 13.17 9.40 -0.43
N LEU A 9 12.93 10.63 0.04
CA LEU A 9 11.81 11.44 -0.44
C LEU A 9 11.94 11.82 -1.92
N ASN A 10 13.15 12.13 -2.39
CA ASN A 10 13.40 12.42 -3.80
C ASN A 10 13.12 11.17 -4.65
N VAL A 11 13.66 10.01 -4.25
CA VAL A 11 13.40 8.72 -4.92
C VAL A 11 11.91 8.42 -4.98
N LEU A 12 11.19 8.60 -3.87
CA LEU A 12 9.74 8.37 -3.82
C LEU A 12 9.00 9.30 -4.78
N THR A 13 9.36 10.58 -4.81
CA THR A 13 8.72 11.57 -5.70
C THR A 13 8.98 11.27 -7.17
N GLU A 14 10.22 10.94 -7.54
CA GLU A 14 10.61 10.56 -8.91
C GLU A 14 9.87 9.30 -9.35
N SER A 15 9.85 8.24 -8.53
CA SER A 15 9.16 6.99 -8.86
C SER A 15 7.64 7.14 -8.92
N VAL A 16 7.03 8.04 -8.14
CA VAL A 16 5.60 8.36 -8.29
C VAL A 16 5.32 8.98 -9.66
N GLY A 17 6.16 9.91 -10.12
CA GLY A 17 6.05 10.48 -11.47
C GLY A 17 6.16 9.40 -12.55
N ASP A 18 7.15 8.50 -12.44
CA ASP A 18 7.31 7.39 -13.38
C ASP A 18 6.09 6.45 -13.42
N LEU A 19 5.46 6.22 -12.25
CA LEU A 19 4.25 5.40 -12.15
C LEU A 19 3.06 6.08 -12.83
N GLU A 20 2.86 7.38 -12.58
CA GLU A 20 1.77 8.16 -13.19
C GLU A 20 1.92 8.21 -14.72
N ASP A 21 3.13 8.46 -15.21
CA ASP A 21 3.44 8.46 -16.64
C ASP A 21 3.24 7.08 -17.27
N ALA A 22 3.69 6.02 -16.59
CA ALA A 22 3.50 4.65 -17.07
C ALA A 22 2.02 4.27 -17.14
N CYS A 23 1.22 4.64 -16.14
CA CYS A 23 -0.22 4.41 -16.10
C CYS A 23 -0.94 5.19 -17.21
N ALA A 24 -0.60 6.46 -17.40
CA ALA A 24 -1.16 7.31 -18.45
C ALA A 24 -0.86 6.73 -19.85
N ALA A 25 0.36 6.21 -20.07
CA ALA A 25 0.75 5.60 -21.34
C ALA A 25 0.02 4.28 -21.65
N SER A 26 -0.26 3.45 -20.63
CA SER A 26 -1.02 2.19 -20.80
C SER A 26 -2.53 2.35 -20.72
N GLY A 27 -3.05 3.53 -20.41
CA GLY A 27 -4.47 3.77 -20.20
C GLY A 27 -5.03 3.06 -18.96
N THR A 28 -4.16 2.73 -18.01
CA THR A 28 -4.53 2.09 -16.74
C THR A 28 -4.57 3.12 -15.62
N ALA A 29 -5.31 2.83 -14.54
CA ALA A 29 -5.38 3.70 -13.37
C ALA A 29 -4.71 3.05 -12.15
N ILE A 30 -4.21 3.88 -11.24
CA ILE A 30 -3.79 3.44 -9.91
C ILE A 30 -5.07 3.15 -9.10
N PRO A 31 -5.17 1.99 -8.40
CA PRO A 31 -6.34 1.66 -7.60
C PRO A 31 -6.61 2.67 -6.48
N ASP A 32 -7.88 3.01 -6.27
CA ASP A 32 -8.33 3.81 -5.12
C ASP A 32 -8.74 2.91 -3.96
N LEU A 33 -8.29 3.26 -2.75
CA LEU A 33 -8.61 2.55 -1.51
C LEU A 33 -10.11 2.52 -1.21
N TYR A 34 -10.87 3.50 -1.69
CA TYR A 34 -12.33 3.56 -1.50
C TYR A 34 -13.11 2.74 -2.53
N THR A 35 -12.43 2.14 -3.51
CA THR A 35 -13.07 1.29 -4.50
C THR A 35 -12.89 -0.20 -4.15
N PRO A 36 -13.92 -1.04 -4.32
CA PRO A 36 -13.77 -2.48 -4.13
C PRO A 36 -12.69 -3.05 -5.07
N PHE A 37 -11.94 -4.02 -4.56
CA PHE A 37 -10.96 -4.74 -5.37
C PHE A 37 -11.62 -5.44 -6.56
N HIS A 38 -11.01 -5.31 -7.74
CA HIS A 38 -11.36 -6.08 -8.93
C HIS A 38 -10.07 -6.51 -9.64
N PRO A 39 -9.92 -7.74 -10.16
CA PRO A 39 -8.66 -8.16 -10.80
C PRO A 39 -8.18 -7.20 -11.91
N ALA A 40 -9.10 -6.59 -12.65
CA ALA A 40 -8.76 -5.59 -13.67
C ALA A 40 -8.22 -4.26 -13.12
N SER A 41 -8.46 -3.92 -11.84
CA SER A 41 -7.84 -2.73 -11.21
C SER A 41 -6.32 -2.91 -11.05
N GLU A 42 -5.83 -4.15 -11.01
CA GLU A 42 -4.40 -4.44 -10.90
C GLU A 42 -3.68 -4.47 -12.26
N ALA A 43 -4.38 -4.23 -13.38
CA ALA A 43 -3.82 -4.30 -14.73
C ALA A 43 -2.62 -3.37 -14.95
N PHE A 44 -2.51 -2.28 -14.20
CA PHE A 44 -1.34 -1.39 -14.26
C PHE A 44 -0.03 -2.11 -13.88
N ARG A 45 -0.08 -3.22 -13.13
CA ARG A 45 1.10 -4.03 -12.77
C ARG A 45 1.63 -4.87 -13.92
N ASP A 46 0.87 -5.06 -14.98
CA ASP A 46 1.34 -5.77 -16.18
C ASP A 46 2.35 -4.92 -16.96
N ASN A 47 2.34 -3.60 -16.76
CA ASN A 47 3.38 -2.71 -17.27
C ASN A 47 4.64 -2.83 -16.40
N PRO A 48 5.77 -3.31 -16.94
CA PRO A 48 6.98 -3.55 -16.15
C PRO A 48 7.54 -2.26 -15.52
N LYS A 49 7.37 -1.11 -16.17
CA LYS A 49 7.80 0.19 -15.62
C LYS A 49 6.96 0.59 -14.41
N ALA A 50 5.65 0.40 -14.49
CA ALA A 50 4.75 0.69 -13.38
C ALA A 50 5.02 -0.28 -12.21
N ALA A 51 5.24 -1.57 -12.49
CA ALA A 51 5.59 -2.55 -11.46
C ALA A 51 6.91 -2.21 -10.75
N GLU A 52 7.94 -1.80 -11.49
CA GLU A 52 9.22 -1.36 -10.94
C GLU A 52 9.05 -0.11 -10.06
N ALA A 53 8.36 0.92 -10.58
CA ALA A 53 8.08 2.14 -9.84
C ALA A 53 7.35 1.86 -8.52
N VAL A 54 6.32 0.99 -8.53
CA VAL A 54 5.62 0.57 -7.31
C VAL A 54 6.54 -0.09 -6.29
N ASN A 55 7.45 -0.96 -6.74
CA ASN A 55 8.40 -1.62 -5.85
C ASN A 55 9.35 -0.61 -5.20
N ILE A 56 9.85 0.36 -5.97
CA ILE A 56 10.73 1.41 -5.46
C ILE A 56 9.99 2.31 -4.46
N ILE A 57 8.77 2.74 -4.79
CA ILE A 57 7.92 3.55 -3.89
C ILE A 57 7.69 2.81 -2.57
N SER A 58 7.30 1.54 -2.65
CA SER A 58 7.01 0.71 -1.48
C SER A 58 8.26 0.53 -0.61
N ALA A 59 9.42 0.25 -1.22
CA ALA A 59 10.67 0.09 -0.50
C ALA A 59 11.13 1.41 0.15
N ALA A 60 11.06 2.53 -0.56
CA ALA A 60 11.42 3.83 -0.03
C ALA A 60 10.53 4.24 1.16
N ALA A 61 9.21 4.03 1.05
CA ALA A 61 8.26 4.29 2.13
C ALA A 61 8.56 3.44 3.38
N LEU A 62 8.80 2.14 3.21
CA LEU A 62 9.19 1.24 4.31
C LEU A 62 10.52 1.66 4.94
N GLN A 63 11.49 2.13 4.15
CA GLN A 63 12.77 2.59 4.69
C GLN A 63 12.63 3.92 5.46
N ILE A 64 11.77 4.83 5.00
CA ILE A 64 11.43 6.05 5.74
C ILE A 64 10.78 5.68 7.08
N GLU A 65 9.81 4.76 7.07
CA GLU A 65 9.20 4.24 8.30
C GLU A 65 10.26 3.64 9.22
N ALA A 66 11.16 2.81 8.72
CA ALA A 66 12.22 2.20 9.52
C ALA A 66 13.19 3.20 10.16
N ILE A 67 13.42 4.36 9.52
CA ILE A 67 14.27 5.43 10.07
C ILE A 67 13.56 6.20 11.18
N LEU A 68 12.25 6.41 11.05
CA LEU A 68 11.49 7.31 11.91
C LEU A 68 10.71 6.60 13.03
N ALA A 69 10.34 5.33 12.82
CA ALA A 69 9.58 4.55 13.78
C ALA A 69 10.44 4.26 15.02
N PRO A 70 9.91 4.50 16.24
CA PRO A 70 10.61 4.09 17.44
C PRO A 70 10.82 2.57 17.47
N PRO A 71 11.99 2.06 17.91
CA PRO A 71 12.30 0.63 17.86
C PRO A 71 11.23 -0.27 18.49
N GLN A 72 10.61 0.17 19.60
CA GLN A 72 9.53 -0.56 20.25
C GLN A 72 8.29 -0.71 19.37
N VAL A 73 7.94 0.30 18.55
CA VAL A 73 6.79 0.24 17.63
C VAL A 73 7.05 -0.78 16.53
N SER A 74 8.25 -0.76 15.95
CA SER A 74 8.67 -1.74 14.94
C SER A 74 8.65 -3.17 15.51
N LEU A 75 9.12 -3.36 16.74
CA LEU A 75 9.02 -4.64 17.44
C LEU A 75 7.57 -5.08 17.64
N TYR A 76 6.68 -4.18 18.05
CA TYR A 76 5.25 -4.47 18.18
C TYR A 76 4.65 -4.94 16.86
N HIS A 77 4.94 -4.28 15.73
CA HIS A 77 4.46 -4.73 14.42
C HIS A 77 4.91 -6.16 14.07
N ILE A 78 6.14 -6.54 14.43
CA ILE A 78 6.67 -7.88 14.18
C ILE A 78 5.98 -8.93 15.06
N VAL A 79 5.94 -8.72 16.37
CA VAL A 79 5.41 -9.73 17.31
C VAL A 79 3.88 -9.81 17.27
N ALA A 80 3.20 -8.69 17.04
CA ALA A 80 1.75 -8.59 16.98
C ALA A 80 1.18 -8.71 15.56
N GLY A 81 2.01 -8.96 14.54
CA GLY A 81 1.57 -9.04 13.14
C GLY A 81 0.42 -10.05 12.90
N HIS A 82 0.38 -11.12 13.70
CA HIS A 82 -0.68 -12.13 13.63
C HIS A 82 -2.07 -11.62 14.05
N TRP A 83 -2.16 -10.54 14.84
CA TRP A 83 -3.44 -10.00 15.31
C TRP A 83 -4.36 -9.56 14.17
N LYS A 84 -3.82 -9.02 13.08
CA LYS A 84 -4.62 -8.66 11.89
C LYS A 84 -5.31 -9.88 11.29
N SER A 85 -4.59 -11.00 11.18
CA SER A 85 -5.13 -12.27 10.67
C SER A 85 -6.18 -12.85 11.63
N THR A 86 -5.90 -12.88 12.93
CA THR A 86 -6.86 -13.33 13.95
C THR A 86 -8.13 -12.50 13.94
N ALA A 87 -8.02 -11.16 13.88
CA ALA A 87 -9.15 -10.26 13.83
C ALA A 87 -10.01 -10.49 12.58
N LEU A 88 -9.37 -10.68 11.41
CA LEU A 88 -10.08 -11.01 10.17
C LEU A 88 -10.86 -12.32 10.29
N ARG A 89 -10.24 -13.35 10.88
CA ARG A 89 -10.90 -14.64 11.12
C ARG A 89 -12.11 -14.50 12.05
N VAL A 90 -11.96 -13.76 13.14
CA VAL A 90 -13.08 -13.51 14.07
C VAL A 90 -14.21 -12.77 13.35
N ALA A 91 -13.91 -11.72 12.59
CA ALA A 91 -14.91 -10.98 11.82
C ALA A 91 -15.66 -11.86 10.81
N LEU A 92 -14.94 -12.79 10.16
CA LEU A 92 -15.53 -13.75 9.23
C LEU A 92 -16.42 -14.77 9.94
N GLU A 93 -15.94 -15.42 11.00
CA GLU A 93 -16.67 -16.45 11.74
C GLU A 93 -17.89 -15.90 12.49
N SER A 94 -17.85 -14.62 12.88
CA SER A 94 -18.98 -13.93 13.52
C SER A 94 -19.91 -13.22 12.53
N HIS A 95 -19.72 -13.41 11.21
CA HIS A 95 -20.53 -12.82 10.15
C HIS A 95 -20.66 -11.28 10.25
N VAL A 96 -19.65 -10.59 10.78
CA VAL A 96 -19.67 -9.14 11.00
C VAL A 96 -19.95 -8.38 9.71
N THR A 97 -19.42 -8.84 8.58
CA THR A 97 -19.65 -8.21 7.27
C THR A 97 -21.12 -8.27 6.83
N GLU A 98 -21.85 -9.35 7.15
CA GLU A 98 -23.27 -9.47 6.81
C GLU A 98 -24.14 -8.62 7.74
N ILE A 99 -23.82 -8.62 9.04
CA ILE A 99 -24.53 -7.79 10.04
C ILE A 99 -24.40 -6.31 9.69
N LEU A 100 -23.23 -5.87 9.21
CA LEU A 100 -22.97 -4.48 8.84
C LEU A 100 -23.39 -4.13 7.41
N ARG A 101 -23.90 -5.08 6.61
CA ARG A 101 -24.23 -4.85 5.19
C ARG A 101 -25.27 -3.76 5.00
N GLU A 102 -26.27 -3.70 5.86
CA GLU A 102 -27.37 -2.72 5.80
C GLU A 102 -26.97 -1.35 6.37
N ALA A 103 -25.82 -1.26 7.04
CA ALA A 103 -25.31 -0.02 7.65
C ALA A 103 -24.24 0.67 6.78
N GLY A 104 -23.89 0.09 5.62
CA GLY A 104 -23.00 0.72 4.65
C GLY A 104 -23.63 1.96 4.01
N PRO A 105 -22.82 2.90 3.49
CA PRO A 105 -23.35 4.00 2.67
C PRO A 105 -24.06 3.43 1.43
N ASP A 106 -25.14 4.10 1.01
CA ASP A 106 -25.80 3.85 -0.29
C ASP A 106 -24.82 4.01 -1.47
#